data_AF-A0A0B4FJ93-F1
#
_entry.id   AF-A0A0B4FJ93-F1
#
_cell.length_a   1.000
_cell.length_b   1.000
_cell.length_c   1.000
_cell.angle_alpha   90.00
_cell.angle_beta   90.00
_cell.angle_gamma   90.00
#
_symmetry.space_group_name_H-M   'P 1'
#
loop_
_entity.id
_entity.type
_entity.pdbx_description
1 polymer ?
#
loop_
_entity_poly.entity_id
_entity_poly.type
_entity_poly.pdbx_seq_one_letter_code
_entity_poly.pdbx_strand_id
1 'polypeptide(L)'
;SHDWGQLLYAMSGVMWVETPQEALVVPPQRAVWLPPGVEHGIRVVSDLQMRNIYLRPALATTLDSQVQVIEVGGLLRELIVTLVEQGDTGDAGYYDAVVGLALLELQRARRSP
;
A
#
# COMPACT_ATOMS: atom_id res chain seq x y z
N SER A 1 9.46 -11.91 3.78
CA SER A 1 8.12 -12.16 3.21
C SER A 1 7.11 -12.35 4.34
N HIS A 2 5.83 -12.24 4.04
CA HIS A 2 4.73 -12.52 4.96
C HIS A 2 3.48 -12.93 4.18
N ASP A 3 2.53 -13.60 4.84
CA ASP A 3 1.33 -14.15 4.19
C ASP A 3 0.29 -13.08 3.81
N TRP A 4 0.50 -11.84 4.22
CA TRP A 4 -0.41 -10.73 3.96
C TRP A 4 0.06 -9.96 2.73
N GLY A 5 -0.84 -9.29 2.02
CA GLY A 5 -0.43 -8.29 1.05
C GLY A 5 -0.03 -7.01 1.78
N GLN A 6 0.88 -6.24 1.23
CA GLN A 6 1.36 -5.01 1.86
C GLN A 6 1.32 -3.84 0.87
N LEU A 7 0.73 -2.74 1.32
CA LEU A 7 0.78 -1.47 0.61
C LEU A 7 1.67 -0.51 1.40
N LEU A 8 2.75 -0.06 0.78
CA LEU A 8 3.65 0.95 1.32
C LEU A 8 3.41 2.26 0.59
N TYR A 9 2.90 3.27 1.29
CA TYR A 9 2.64 4.60 0.73
C TYR A 9 3.67 5.61 1.22
N ALA A 10 4.43 6.22 0.31
CA ALA A 10 5.38 7.29 0.61
C ALA A 10 4.64 8.64 0.62
N MET A 11 4.37 9.19 1.81
CA MET A 11 3.78 10.52 1.95
C MET A 11 4.76 11.63 1.58
N SER A 12 6.02 11.46 1.99
CA SER A 12 7.14 12.35 1.67
C SER A 12 8.41 11.52 1.47
N GLY A 13 9.39 12.09 0.77
CA GLY A 13 10.65 11.42 0.52
C GLY A 13 10.54 10.25 -0.46
N VAL A 14 11.69 9.61 -0.72
CA VAL A 14 11.84 8.52 -1.68
C VAL A 14 12.24 7.24 -0.93
N MET A 15 11.57 6.14 -1.25
CA MET A 15 11.98 4.80 -0.83
C MET A 15 12.33 3.92 -2.02
N TRP A 16 13.30 3.04 -1.81
CA TRP A 16 13.62 1.95 -2.73
C TRP A 16 13.08 0.66 -2.14
N VAL A 17 12.38 -0.11 -2.96
CA VAL A 17 11.87 -1.42 -2.58
C VAL A 17 12.52 -2.46 -3.47
N GLU A 18 13.28 -3.34 -2.85
CA GLU A 18 14.07 -4.37 -3.51
C GLU A 18 13.35 -5.71 -3.30
N THR A 19 13.14 -6.47 -4.37
CA THR A 19 12.66 -7.85 -4.35
C THR A 19 13.71 -8.74 -5.03
N PRO A 20 13.62 -10.07 -4.95
CA PRO A 20 14.51 -10.95 -5.70
C PRO A 20 14.47 -10.74 -7.23
N GLN A 21 13.40 -10.15 -7.76
CA GLN A 21 13.18 -9.98 -9.20
C GLN A 21 13.52 -8.57 -9.69
N GLU A 22 13.36 -7.54 -8.85
CA GLU A 22 13.44 -6.15 -9.27
C GLU A 22 13.75 -5.19 -8.12
N ALA A 23 14.14 -3.97 -8.46
CA ALA A 23 14.24 -2.85 -7.52
C ALA A 23 13.41 -1.69 -8.04
N LEU A 24 12.46 -1.23 -7.23
CA LEU A 24 11.51 -0.19 -7.58
C LEU A 24 11.77 1.06 -6.77
N VAL A 25 11.82 2.21 -7.46
CA VAL A 25 11.85 3.52 -6.82
C VAL A 25 10.42 3.97 -6.58
N VAL A 26 10.09 4.29 -5.34
CA VAL A 26 8.78 4.82 -4.97
C VAL A 26 8.95 6.28 -4.55
N PRO A 27 8.60 7.23 -5.44
CA PRO A 27 8.70 8.66 -5.13
C PRO A 27 7.58 9.11 -4.18
N PRO A 28 7.62 10.35 -3.68
CA PRO A 28 6.55 10.92 -2.86
C PRO A 28 5.19 10.83 -3.57
N GLN A 29 4.13 10.63 -2.79
CA GLN A 29 2.75 10.52 -3.25
C GLN A 29 2.49 9.31 -4.16
N ARG A 30 3.35 8.29 -4.08
CA ARG A 30 3.15 6.97 -4.69
C ARG A 30 3.15 5.90 -3.61
N ALA A 31 2.54 4.77 -3.95
CA ALA A 31 2.63 3.57 -3.16
C ALA A 31 3.29 2.45 -3.96
N VAL A 32 3.83 1.44 -3.28
CA VAL A 32 4.11 0.14 -3.88
C VAL A 32 3.17 -0.89 -3.28
N TRP A 33 2.62 -1.73 -4.13
CA TRP A 33 1.91 -2.94 -3.76
C TRP A 33 2.87 -4.13 -3.77
N LEU A 34 2.88 -4.86 -2.66
CA LEU A 34 3.65 -6.06 -2.44
C LEU A 34 2.67 -7.22 -2.17
N PRO A 35 2.44 -8.10 -3.15
CA PRO A 35 1.58 -9.28 -2.96
C PRO A 35 2.05 -10.19 -1.81
N PRO A 36 1.14 -11.03 -1.27
CA PRO A 36 1.50 -12.06 -0.30
C PRO A 36 2.67 -12.93 -0.76
N GLY A 37 3.56 -13.26 0.17
CA GLY A 37 4.69 -14.16 -0.08
C GLY A 37 5.89 -13.53 -0.79
N VAL A 38 5.79 -12.29 -1.28
CA VAL A 38 6.93 -11.61 -1.92
C VAL A 38 7.99 -11.25 -0.87
N GLU A 39 9.20 -11.79 -1.03
CA GLU A 39 10.37 -11.32 -0.28
C GLU A 39 10.76 -9.93 -0.75
N HIS A 40 11.01 -9.03 0.19
CA HIS A 40 11.36 -7.66 -0.13
C HIS A 40 12.17 -7.01 0.99
N GLY A 41 12.98 -6.03 0.62
CA GLY A 41 13.70 -5.10 1.49
C GLY A 41 13.32 -3.66 1.16
N ILE A 42 13.34 -2.79 2.16
CA ILE A 42 13.04 -1.36 2.00
C ILE A 42 14.29 -0.57 2.37
N ARG A 43 14.76 0.26 1.44
CA ARG A 43 15.86 1.21 1.67
C ARG A 43 15.34 2.63 1.59
N VAL A 44 15.53 3.36 2.68
CA VAL A 44 15.13 4.77 2.77
C VAL A 44 16.23 5.66 2.19
N VAL A 45 15.89 6.51 1.23
CA VAL A 45 16.87 7.33 0.49
C VAL A 45 16.86 8.80 0.92
N SER A 46 15.77 9.27 1.52
CA SER A 46 15.63 10.62 2.06
C SER A 46 14.77 10.61 3.32
N ASP A 47 14.52 11.78 3.92
CA ASP A 47 13.55 11.92 5.02
C ASP A 47 12.16 11.42 4.59
N LEU A 48 11.78 10.24 5.08
CA LEU A 48 10.64 9.45 4.60
C LEU A 48 9.56 9.42 5.66
N GLN A 49 8.40 9.95 5.31
CA GLN A 49 7.16 9.65 6.00
C GLN A 49 6.38 8.64 5.17
N MET A 50 6.08 7.48 5.74
CA MET A 50 5.33 6.44 5.06
C MET A 50 4.14 5.95 5.87
N ARG A 51 3.21 5.30 5.18
CA ARG A 51 2.11 4.55 5.75
C ARG A 51 2.20 3.12 5.25
N ASN A 52 1.96 2.18 6.16
CA ASN A 52 2.06 0.77 5.90
C ASN A 52 0.70 0.13 6.20
N ILE A 53 0.09 -0.49 5.20
CA ILE A 53 -1.17 -1.19 5.32
C ILE A 53 -0.94 -2.65 4.97
N TYR A 54 -1.28 -3.54 5.89
CA TYR A 54 -1.30 -4.97 5.63
C TYR A 54 -2.72 -5.43 5.33
N LEU A 55 -2.90 -6.08 4.18
CA LEU A 55 -4.15 -6.66 3.72
C LEU A 55 -4.13 -8.17 3.98
N ARG A 56 -5.17 -8.68 4.65
CA ARG A 56 -5.36 -10.13 4.84
C ARG A 56 -5.32 -10.84 3.49
N PRO A 57 -4.80 -12.09 3.41
CA PRO A 57 -4.65 -12.82 2.15
C PRO A 57 -5.93 -12.82 1.29
N ALA A 58 -7.11 -13.03 1.89
CA ALA A 58 -8.38 -13.05 1.18
C ALA A 58 -8.76 -11.72 0.50
N LEU A 59 -8.28 -10.58 1.00
CA LEU A 59 -8.46 -9.27 0.36
C LEU A 59 -7.37 -9.03 -0.66
N ALA A 60 -6.13 -9.42 -0.35
CA ALA A 60 -4.98 -9.25 -1.23
C ALA A 60 -5.14 -9.98 -2.57
N THR A 61 -5.80 -11.15 -2.59
CA THR A 61 -6.11 -11.89 -3.83
C THR A 61 -7.07 -11.17 -4.78
N THR A 62 -7.74 -10.10 -4.32
CA THR A 62 -8.59 -9.25 -5.16
C THR A 62 -7.80 -8.15 -5.89
N LEU A 63 -6.50 -8.04 -5.61
CA LEU A 63 -5.56 -7.14 -6.27
C LEU A 63 -4.61 -7.94 -7.18
N ASP A 64 -3.78 -7.24 -7.94
CA ASP A 64 -2.81 -7.88 -8.82
C ASP A 64 -1.81 -8.75 -8.05
N SER A 65 -1.35 -9.82 -8.68
CA SER A 65 -0.32 -10.71 -8.13
C SER A 65 1.10 -10.23 -8.43
N GLN A 66 1.25 -9.11 -9.13
CA GLN A 66 2.54 -8.48 -9.41
C GLN A 66 2.86 -7.36 -8.41
N VAL A 67 4.16 -7.21 -8.12
CA VAL A 67 4.68 -6.05 -7.43
C VAL A 67 4.60 -4.86 -8.37
N GLN A 68 4.10 -3.72 -7.89
CA GLN A 68 3.88 -2.56 -8.75
C GLN A 68 3.79 -1.25 -7.98
N VAL A 69 4.26 -0.18 -8.62
CA VAL A 69 4.10 1.19 -8.11
C VAL A 69 2.74 1.74 -8.53
N ILE A 70 1.96 2.20 -7.56
CA ILE A 70 0.59 2.68 -7.72
C ILE A 70 0.55 4.20 -7.55
N GLU A 71 -0.20 4.85 -8.45
CA GLU A 71 -0.57 6.25 -8.28
C GLU A 71 -1.61 6.41 -7.17
N VAL A 72 -1.31 7.22 -6.16
CA VAL A 72 -2.24 7.47 -5.06
C VAL A 72 -3.01 8.75 -5.33
N GLY A 73 -4.28 8.62 -5.70
CA GLY A 73 -5.20 9.74 -5.86
C GLY A 73 -5.65 10.34 -4.53
N GLY A 74 -6.29 11.51 -4.57
CA GLY A 74 -6.71 12.24 -3.37
C GLY A 74 -7.62 11.43 -2.44
N LEU A 75 -8.62 10.72 -2.99
CA LEU A 75 -9.51 9.86 -2.18
C LEU A 75 -8.74 8.71 -1.53
N LEU A 76 -7.98 7.95 -2.32
CA LEU A 76 -7.17 6.84 -1.80
C LEU A 76 -6.17 7.30 -0.73
N ARG A 77 -5.57 8.48 -0.88
CA ARG A 77 -4.69 9.06 0.14
C ARG A 77 -5.41 9.23 1.48
N GLU A 78 -6.56 9.88 1.49
CA GLU A 78 -7.31 10.10 2.74
C GLU A 78 -7.81 8.79 3.35
N LEU A 79 -8.18 7.80 2.52
CA LEU A 79 -8.54 6.46 3.00
C LEU A 79 -7.35 5.77 3.68
N ILE A 80 -6.15 5.83 3.09
CA ILE A 80 -4.93 5.27 3.67
C ILE A 80 -4.61 5.94 5.02
N VAL A 81 -4.69 7.27 5.09
CA VAL A 81 -4.46 8.02 6.32
C VAL A 81 -5.48 7.63 7.39
N THR A 82 -6.77 7.61 7.02
CA THR A 82 -7.88 7.24 7.91
C THR A 82 -7.68 5.84 8.49
N LEU A 83 -7.33 4.85 7.66
CA LEU A 83 -7.11 3.47 8.10
C LEU A 83 -5.95 3.34 9.09
N VAL A 84 -4.90 4.14 8.92
CA VAL A 84 -3.75 4.12 9.83
C VAL A 84 -4.06 4.84 11.14
N GLU A 85 -4.83 5.92 11.10
CA GLU A 85 -5.20 6.71 12.30
C GLU A 85 -6.27 6.03 13.17
N GLN A 86 -7.25 5.37 12.55
CA GLN A 86 -8.34 4.69 13.27
C GLN A 86 -7.84 3.52 14.14
N GLY A 87 -6.80 2.81 13.70
CA GLY A 87 -6.37 1.56 14.32
C GLY A 87 -7.53 0.56 14.47
N ASP A 88 -7.45 -0.33 15.46
CA ASP A 88 -8.49 -1.34 15.76
C ASP A 88 -9.53 -0.83 16.78
N THR A 89 -9.71 0.50 16.90
CA THR A 89 -10.41 1.12 18.04
C THR A 89 -11.78 1.72 17.69
N GLY A 90 -12.38 1.31 16.57
CA GLY A 90 -13.56 1.97 16.00
C GLY A 90 -14.83 1.12 15.87
N ASP A 91 -15.87 1.78 15.34
CA ASP A 91 -17.08 1.15 14.80
C ASP A 91 -16.70 0.25 13.62
N ALA A 92 -16.93 -1.06 13.78
CA ALA A 92 -16.59 -2.06 12.77
C ALA A 92 -17.27 -1.78 11.42
N GLY A 93 -18.51 -1.27 11.41
CA GLY A 93 -19.22 -0.96 10.17
C GLY A 93 -18.59 0.19 9.40
N TYR A 94 -18.11 1.22 10.11
CA TYR A 94 -17.36 2.31 9.49
C TYR A 94 -16.01 1.82 8.95
N TYR A 95 -15.27 1.06 9.77
CA TYR A 95 -13.98 0.50 9.36
C TYR A 95 -14.09 -0.37 8.10
N ASP A 96 -15.06 -1.28 8.07
CA ASP A 96 -15.31 -2.15 6.93
C ASP A 96 -15.68 -1.35 5.67
N ALA A 97 -16.46 -0.28 5.81
CA ALA A 97 -16.78 0.61 4.69
C ALA A 97 -15.53 1.33 4.14
N VAL A 98 -14.64 1.82 5.02
CA VAL A 98 -13.39 2.46 4.63
C VAL A 98 -12.45 1.47 3.95
N VAL A 99 -12.30 0.25 4.49
CA VAL A 99 -11.50 -0.82 3.87
C VAL A 99 -12.05 -1.19 2.49
N GLY A 100 -13.37 -1.39 2.39
CA GLY A 100 -14.03 -1.73 1.13
C GLY A 100 -13.80 -0.66 0.06
N LEU A 101 -13.96 0.62 0.41
CA LEU A 101 -13.72 1.71 -0.53
C LEU A 101 -12.23 1.85 -0.90
N ALA A 102 -11.32 1.65 0.06
CA ALA A 102 -9.89 1.67 -0.21
C ALA A 102 -9.48 0.57 -1.20
N LEU A 103 -10.04 -0.64 -1.07
CA LEU A 103 -9.82 -1.73 -2.02
C LEU A 103 -10.32 -1.39 -3.43
N LEU A 104 -11.53 -0.83 -3.55
CA LEU A 104 -12.07 -0.39 -4.84
C LEU A 104 -11.18 0.67 -5.50
N GLU A 105 -10.71 1.65 -4.72
CA GLU A 105 -9.81 2.69 -5.24
C GLU A 105 -8.43 2.12 -5.62
N LEU A 106 -7.90 1.15 -4.86
CA LEU A 106 -6.67 0.44 -5.24
C LEU A 106 -6.83 -0.32 -6.56
N GLN A 107 -7.96 -1.01 -6.75
CA GLN A 107 -8.26 -1.72 -8.01
C GLN A 107 -8.34 -0.79 -9.22
N ARG A 108 -8.81 0.45 -9.01
CA ARG A 108 -8.98 1.46 -10.09
C ARG A 108 -7.75 2.33 -10.32
N ALA A 109 -6.84 2.42 -9.34
CA ALA A 109 -5.70 3.31 -9.42
C ALA A 109 -4.82 3.00 -10.64
N ARG A 110 -4.14 4.03 -11.15
CA ARG A 110 -3.20 3.84 -12.27
C ARG A 110 -1.89 3.24 -11.76
N ARG A 111 -1.23 2.50 -12.63
CA ARG A 111 0.02 1.82 -12.34
C ARG A 111 1.11 2.63 -13.01
N SER A 112 2.18 2.90 -12.28
CA SER A 112 3.34 3.56 -12.89
C SER A 112 4.03 2.52 -13.78
N PRO A 113 4.49 2.91 -14.97
CA PRO A 113 5.30 2.05 -15.81
C PRO A 113 6.66 1.75 -15.19
#